data_AF-A0A660QCS3-F1
#
_entry.id   AF-A0A660QCS3-F1
#
_cell.length_a   1.000
_cell.length_b   1.000
_cell.length_c   1.000
_cell.angle_alpha   90.00
_cell.angle_beta   90.00
_cell.angle_gamma   90.00
#
_symmetry.space_group_name_H-M   'P 1'
#
loop_
_entity.id
_entity.type
_entity.pdbx_description
1 polymer ?
#
loop_
_entity_poly.entity_id
_entity_poly.type
_entity_poly.pdbx_seq_one_letter_code
_entity_poly.pdbx_strand_id
1 'polypeptide(L)'
;MQLANSLDLGTFSEKASTTEAQKIRKNLFLKGFYMKDARILLRIDQAVFMFIYPIAFAFILGFSTKSFLMLVFLCLLISTFYVSILSATLLKQEFLAWPVPLNFPVTSLQLILPKIIVPTTLFSCAFLAVLLAFKIAFNLPFRIFWMIPVAFSLYSAAAMLGLKVMIKERNRVDLSNPSKVMSTANIFAIEGIVLALAFASILPLQYYMFSRESLLNFVKIEALVPIVGIGAPTAVVIAIIIYLVRNIKKIALQDTSID
;
A
#
# COMPACT_ATOMS: atom_id res chain seq x y z
N MET A 1 -7.33 2.85 72.79
CA MET A 1 -6.06 3.09 72.08
C MET A 1 -5.91 1.96 71.06
N GLN A 2 -6.20 2.25 69.78
CA GLN A 2 -5.19 2.42 68.70
C GLN A 2 -4.45 1.10 68.42
N LEU A 3 -4.45 0.48 67.23
CA LEU A 3 -4.47 1.02 65.87
C LEU A 3 -5.01 -0.02 64.87
N ALA A 4 -5.84 0.44 63.93
CA ALA A 4 -5.99 -0.16 62.62
C ALA A 4 -4.89 0.35 61.66
N ASN A 5 -4.76 -0.30 60.50
CA ASN A 5 -4.03 0.11 59.29
C ASN A 5 -2.51 -0.10 59.20
N SER A 6 -2.12 -1.03 58.33
CA SER A 6 -1.39 -0.73 57.07
C SER A 6 -1.29 -2.03 56.27
N LEU A 7 -2.17 -2.26 55.30
CA LEU A 7 -1.94 -1.98 53.88
C LEU A 7 -0.71 -2.73 53.33
N ASP A 8 -0.93 -3.99 53.01
CA ASP A 8 -0.10 -4.80 52.11
C ASP A 8 -0.26 -4.23 50.68
N LEU A 9 0.53 -3.20 50.39
CA LEU A 9 0.51 -2.38 49.17
C LEU A 9 1.68 -2.76 48.23
N GLY A 10 2.12 -4.02 48.26
CA GLY A 10 3.30 -4.48 47.54
C GLY A 10 3.04 -5.16 46.19
N THR A 11 1.82 -5.60 45.88
CA THR A 11 1.58 -6.53 44.75
C THR A 11 0.93 -5.93 43.51
N PHE A 12 0.54 -4.64 43.53
CA PHE A 12 -0.13 -3.99 42.39
C PHE A 12 0.77 -3.10 41.52
N SER A 13 1.96 -2.70 42.00
CA SER A 13 2.86 -1.79 41.26
C SER A 13 3.73 -2.51 40.22
N GLU A 14 4.10 -3.76 40.47
CA GLU A 14 5.06 -4.51 39.62
C GLU A 14 4.43 -5.07 38.33
N LYS A 15 3.11 -5.33 38.33
CA LYS A 15 2.35 -5.77 37.13
C LYS A 15 2.05 -4.62 36.16
N ALA A 16 1.91 -3.40 36.64
CA ALA A 16 1.62 -2.24 35.79
C ALA A 16 2.87 -1.76 35.02
N SER A 17 4.04 -1.74 35.68
CA SER A 17 5.31 -1.33 35.07
C SER A 17 5.83 -2.30 34.01
N THR A 18 5.61 -3.60 34.20
CA THR A 18 5.96 -4.66 33.23
C THR A 18 5.09 -4.60 31.97
N THR A 19 3.82 -4.22 32.09
CA THR A 19 2.89 -4.11 30.96
C THR A 19 3.21 -2.90 30.08
N GLU A 20 3.54 -1.74 30.67
CA GLU A 20 3.97 -0.57 29.89
C GLU A 20 5.36 -0.76 29.27
N ALA A 21 6.32 -1.31 30.00
CA ALA A 21 7.65 -1.59 29.46
C ALA A 21 7.63 -2.61 28.31
N GLN A 22 6.78 -3.66 28.39
CA GLN A 22 6.55 -4.59 27.28
C GLN A 22 5.87 -3.91 26.09
N LYS A 23 4.89 -3.03 26.33
CA LYS A 23 4.20 -2.26 25.27
C LYS A 23 5.14 -1.29 24.57
N ILE A 24 6.03 -0.63 25.31
CA ILE A 24 7.08 0.26 24.78
C ILE A 24 8.08 -0.56 23.95
N ARG A 25 8.56 -1.71 24.45
CA ARG A 25 9.45 -2.60 23.69
C ARG A 25 8.81 -3.11 22.40
N LYS A 26 7.54 -3.54 22.45
CA LYS A 26 6.78 -4.00 21.28
C LYS A 26 6.60 -2.89 20.24
N ASN A 27 6.30 -1.66 20.66
CA ASN A 27 6.20 -0.50 19.78
C ASN A 27 7.56 -0.12 19.16
N LEU A 28 8.65 -0.22 19.92
CA LEU A 28 10.00 0.01 19.41
C LEU A 28 10.37 -1.03 18.34
N PHE A 29 10.00 -2.30 18.58
CA PHE A 29 10.28 -3.40 17.67
C PHE A 29 9.46 -3.30 16.38
N LEU A 30 8.17 -2.95 16.48
CA LEU A 30 7.31 -2.64 15.33
C LEU A 30 7.91 -1.50 14.49
N LYS A 31 8.26 -0.37 15.12
CA LYS A 31 8.92 0.76 14.45
C LYS A 31 10.22 0.32 13.76
N GLY A 32 10.96 -0.62 14.35
CA GLY A 32 12.15 -1.24 13.79
C GLY A 32 11.91 -1.86 12.40
N PHE A 33 10.84 -2.64 12.22
CA PHE A 33 10.54 -3.27 10.92
C PHE A 33 10.14 -2.28 9.83
N TYR A 34 9.31 -1.27 10.16
CA TYR A 34 8.95 -0.23 9.19
C TYR A 34 10.17 0.59 8.76
N MET A 35 11.03 0.96 9.71
CA MET A 35 12.27 1.69 9.41
C MET A 35 13.27 0.82 8.65
N LYS A 36 13.35 -0.47 8.96
CA LYS A 36 14.16 -1.45 8.22
C LYS A 36 13.75 -1.47 6.76
N ASP A 37 12.48 -1.73 6.48
CA ASP A 37 11.96 -1.86 5.12
C ASP A 37 12.09 -0.54 4.34
N ALA A 38 11.87 0.62 4.98
CA ALA A 38 12.10 1.92 4.36
C ALA A 38 13.57 2.16 3.99
N ARG A 39 14.51 1.84 4.89
CA ARG A 39 15.95 1.98 4.61
C ARG A 39 16.43 1.03 3.52
N ILE A 40 15.88 -0.18 3.49
CA ILE A 40 16.16 -1.16 2.44
C ILE A 40 15.80 -0.56 1.07
N LEU A 41 14.60 0.01 0.92
CA LEU A 41 14.18 0.61 -0.35
C LEU A 41 15.10 1.74 -0.79
N LEU A 42 15.58 2.57 0.15
CA LEU A 42 16.50 3.67 -0.18
C LEU A 42 17.93 3.21 -0.52
N ARG A 43 18.32 2.01 -0.13
CA ARG A 43 19.65 1.44 -0.42
C ARG A 43 19.69 0.75 -1.79
N ILE A 44 18.54 0.35 -2.33
CA ILE A 44 18.46 -0.31 -3.63
C ILE A 44 18.30 0.77 -4.70
N ASP A 45 19.34 1.00 -5.50
CA ASP A 45 19.31 2.04 -6.55
C ASP A 45 18.10 1.88 -7.49
N GLN A 46 17.80 0.64 -7.89
CA GLN A 46 16.63 0.32 -8.71
C GLN A 46 15.32 0.78 -8.06
N ALA A 47 15.17 0.66 -6.74
CA ALA A 47 13.96 1.10 -6.05
C ALA A 47 13.83 2.63 -6.01
N VAL A 48 14.95 3.35 -5.90
CA VAL A 48 14.98 4.81 -6.00
C VAL A 48 14.55 5.26 -7.40
N PHE A 49 15.06 4.60 -8.46
CA PHE A 49 14.62 4.89 -9.84
C PHE A 49 13.13 4.60 -10.05
N MET A 50 12.64 3.45 -9.55
CA MET A 50 11.21 3.10 -9.60
C MET A 50 10.32 4.12 -8.89
N PHE A 51 10.82 4.74 -7.82
CA PHE A 51 10.08 5.78 -7.10
C PHE A 51 10.05 7.11 -7.85
N ILE A 52 11.18 7.54 -8.43
CA ILE A 52 11.30 8.83 -9.11
C ILE A 52 10.57 8.81 -10.47
N TYR A 53 10.59 7.68 -11.18
CA TYR A 53 10.12 7.59 -12.55
C TYR A 53 8.66 8.05 -12.77
N PRO A 54 7.64 7.55 -12.03
CA PRO A 54 6.26 7.99 -12.24
C PRO A 54 6.07 9.48 -11.96
N ILE A 55 6.81 10.03 -10.99
CA ILE A 55 6.76 11.45 -10.62
C ILE A 55 7.31 12.31 -11.74
N ALA A 56 8.53 12.01 -12.21
CA ALA A 56 9.17 12.73 -13.31
C ALA A 56 8.33 12.63 -14.60
N PHE A 57 7.85 11.43 -14.91
CA PHE A 57 6.99 11.17 -16.07
C PHE A 57 5.70 11.99 -16.01
N ALA A 58 5.02 12.01 -14.86
CA ALA A 58 3.82 12.82 -14.66
C ALA A 58 4.12 14.30 -14.91
N PHE A 59 5.20 14.85 -14.35
CA PHE A 59 5.54 16.26 -14.53
C PHE A 59 5.89 16.62 -15.97
N ILE A 60 6.79 15.87 -16.62
CA ILE A 60 7.24 16.15 -17.99
C ILE A 60 6.03 16.21 -18.93
N LEU A 61 5.18 15.20 -18.88
CA LEU A 61 4.03 15.14 -19.77
C LEU A 61 2.88 16.06 -19.32
N GLY A 62 2.70 16.29 -18.02
CA GLY A 62 1.71 17.23 -17.48
C GLY A 62 1.90 18.62 -18.03
N PHE A 63 3.13 19.11 -17.95
CA PHE A 63 3.45 20.44 -18.46
C PHE A 63 3.50 20.48 -19.99
N SER A 64 3.90 19.39 -20.65
CA SER A 64 3.95 19.34 -22.13
C SER A 64 2.55 19.31 -22.76
N THR A 65 1.65 18.47 -22.26
CA THR A 65 0.31 18.27 -22.85
C THR A 65 -0.73 19.27 -22.34
N LYS A 66 -0.41 20.01 -21.26
CA LYS A 66 -1.35 20.89 -20.54
C LYS A 66 -2.64 20.20 -20.10
N SER A 67 -2.61 18.87 -19.96
CA SER A 67 -3.73 18.05 -19.51
C SER A 67 -3.29 17.24 -18.30
N PHE A 68 -4.04 17.28 -17.20
CA PHE A 68 -3.69 16.53 -16.00
C PHE A 68 -4.41 15.17 -15.94
N LEU A 69 -5.54 15.00 -16.64
CA LEU A 69 -6.43 13.85 -16.45
C LEU A 69 -5.76 12.53 -16.81
N MET A 70 -5.32 12.40 -18.05
CA MET A 70 -4.63 11.20 -18.55
C MET A 70 -3.37 10.89 -17.74
N LEU A 71 -2.71 11.93 -17.22
CA LEU A 71 -1.40 11.81 -16.59
C LEU A 71 -1.45 11.43 -15.13
N VAL A 72 -2.45 11.88 -14.40
CA VAL A 72 -2.74 11.36 -13.07
C VAL A 72 -3.08 9.88 -13.15
N PHE A 73 -3.83 9.46 -14.18
CA PHE A 73 -4.14 8.04 -14.41
C PHE A 73 -2.89 7.22 -14.73
N LEU A 74 -2.05 7.65 -15.67
CA LEU A 74 -0.81 6.96 -16.03
C LEU A 74 0.21 6.92 -14.87
N CYS A 75 0.36 8.02 -14.14
CA CYS A 75 1.21 8.08 -12.94
C CYS A 75 0.79 7.03 -11.92
N LEU A 76 -0.52 6.89 -11.69
CA LEU A 76 -1.07 5.90 -10.78
C LEU A 76 -0.81 4.47 -11.28
N LEU A 77 -1.03 4.21 -12.57
CA LEU A 77 -0.79 2.90 -13.19
C LEU A 77 0.68 2.47 -13.01
N ILE A 78 1.62 3.31 -13.44
CA ILE A 78 3.05 3.03 -13.32
C ILE A 78 3.46 2.88 -11.84
N SER A 79 2.90 3.71 -10.96
CA SER A 79 3.14 3.62 -9.52
C SER A 79 2.65 2.29 -8.94
N THR A 80 1.47 1.80 -9.33
CA THR A 80 0.96 0.51 -8.84
C THR A 80 1.86 -0.65 -9.26
N PHE A 81 2.38 -0.61 -10.49
CA PHE A 81 3.32 -1.59 -10.99
C PHE A 81 4.59 -1.65 -10.12
N TYR A 82 5.19 -0.49 -9.85
CA TYR A 82 6.38 -0.43 -9.00
C TYR A 82 6.10 -0.79 -7.55
N VAL A 83 4.96 -0.37 -6.98
CA VAL A 83 4.56 -0.78 -5.62
C VAL A 83 4.51 -2.30 -5.48
N SER A 84 3.93 -3.00 -6.45
CA SER A 84 3.89 -4.46 -6.46
C SER A 84 5.29 -5.08 -6.46
N ILE A 85 6.18 -4.59 -7.33
CA ILE A 85 7.57 -5.08 -7.41
C ILE A 85 8.30 -4.83 -6.09
N LEU A 86 8.21 -3.61 -5.53
CA LEU A 86 8.91 -3.27 -4.30
C LEU A 86 8.43 -4.09 -3.11
N SER A 87 7.11 -4.31 -2.97
CA SER A 87 6.57 -5.20 -1.94
C SER A 87 7.09 -6.62 -2.07
N ALA A 88 7.21 -7.14 -3.30
CA ALA A 88 7.79 -8.46 -3.54
C ALA A 88 9.30 -8.51 -3.28
N THR A 89 10.05 -7.48 -3.66
CA THR A 89 11.49 -7.36 -3.36
C THR A 89 11.73 -7.35 -1.85
N LEU A 90 10.94 -6.60 -1.08
CA LEU A 90 11.05 -6.59 0.38
C LEU A 90 10.79 -7.98 0.97
N LEU A 91 9.81 -8.72 0.44
CA LEU A 91 9.56 -10.09 0.89
C LEU A 91 10.66 -11.06 0.48
N LYS A 92 11.20 -10.91 -0.74
CA LYS A 92 12.34 -11.68 -1.24
C LYS A 92 13.55 -11.56 -0.31
N GLN A 93 13.85 -10.34 0.15
CA GLN A 93 14.94 -10.11 1.10
C GLN A 93 14.67 -10.73 2.48
N GLU A 94 13.41 -10.77 2.91
CA GLU A 94 13.04 -11.50 4.12
C GLU A 94 13.27 -13.01 3.97
N PHE A 95 12.98 -13.57 2.79
CA PHE A 95 13.21 -14.99 2.51
C PHE A 95 14.69 -15.37 2.49
N LEU A 96 15.59 -14.46 2.10
CA LEU A 96 17.04 -14.68 2.21
C LEU A 96 17.51 -14.84 3.65
N ALA A 97 16.84 -14.18 4.60
CA ALA A 97 17.13 -14.29 6.02
C ALA A 97 16.30 -15.37 6.72
N TRP A 98 15.41 -16.07 6.03
CA TRP A 98 14.53 -17.07 6.65
C TRP A 98 15.32 -18.32 7.09
N PRO A 99 15.07 -18.89 8.29
CA PRO A 99 14.01 -18.59 9.26
C PRO A 99 14.42 -17.63 10.40
N VAL A 100 15.52 -16.88 10.28
CA VAL A 100 16.03 -16.03 11.38
C VAL A 100 14.96 -15.10 12.01
N PRO A 101 14.03 -14.48 11.26
CA PRO A 101 12.95 -13.68 11.85
C PRO A 101 12.01 -14.46 12.78
N LEU A 102 11.84 -15.77 12.60
CA LEU A 102 10.99 -16.63 13.44
C LEU A 102 11.59 -16.86 14.84
N ASN A 103 12.90 -16.64 15.01
CA ASN A 103 13.56 -16.76 16.30
C ASN A 103 13.29 -15.55 17.23
N PHE A 104 12.66 -14.50 16.69
CA PHE A 104 12.23 -13.34 17.47
C PHE A 104 10.75 -13.48 17.88
N PRO A 105 10.31 -12.84 18.97
CA PRO A 105 8.91 -12.85 19.42
C PRO A 105 8.04 -11.94 18.53
N VAL A 106 8.01 -12.23 17.22
CA VAL A 106 7.28 -11.48 16.20
C VAL A 106 6.23 -12.37 15.56
N THR A 107 5.09 -11.77 15.26
CA THR A 107 4.03 -12.45 14.51
C THR A 107 4.27 -12.30 13.01
N SER A 108 3.86 -13.27 12.19
CA SER A 108 3.97 -13.21 10.73
C SER A 108 3.32 -11.94 10.16
N LEU A 109 2.24 -11.47 10.79
CA LEU A 109 1.57 -10.22 10.44
C LEU A 109 2.51 -9.02 10.60
N GLN A 110 3.34 -8.97 11.65
CA GLN A 110 4.33 -7.91 11.86
C GLN A 110 5.47 -7.95 10.84
N LEU A 111 5.74 -9.10 10.22
CA LEU A 111 6.74 -9.24 9.15
C LEU A 111 6.18 -8.84 7.79
N ILE A 112 4.90 -9.13 7.54
CA ILE A 112 4.24 -8.91 6.24
C ILE A 112 3.70 -7.49 6.10
N LEU A 113 3.07 -6.96 7.15
CA LEU A 113 2.36 -5.68 7.08
C LEU A 113 3.26 -4.48 6.70
N PRO A 114 4.51 -4.37 7.19
CA PRO A 114 5.43 -3.32 6.75
C PRO A 114 5.71 -3.35 5.23
N LYS A 115 5.73 -4.53 4.62
CA LYS A 115 5.99 -4.72 3.18
C LYS A 115 4.83 -4.25 2.30
N ILE A 116 3.65 -4.10 2.89
CA ILE A 116 2.48 -3.48 2.24
C ILE A 116 2.50 -1.98 2.51
N ILE A 117 2.56 -1.61 3.79
CA ILE A 117 2.36 -0.22 4.22
C ILE A 117 3.48 0.68 3.73
N VAL A 118 4.76 0.27 3.80
CA VAL A 118 5.89 1.14 3.45
C VAL A 118 5.86 1.55 1.98
N PRO A 119 5.76 0.64 0.99
CA PRO A 119 5.62 1.04 -0.41
C PRO A 119 4.33 1.84 -0.67
N THR A 120 3.21 1.44 -0.05
CA THR A 120 1.92 2.11 -0.23
C THR A 120 1.96 3.56 0.24
N THR A 121 2.49 3.83 1.45
CA THR A 121 2.56 5.18 2.00
C THR A 121 3.55 6.03 1.22
N LEU A 122 4.71 5.48 0.84
CA LEU A 122 5.70 6.16 0.03
C LEU A 122 5.11 6.68 -1.29
N PHE A 123 4.45 5.81 -2.05
CA PHE A 123 3.82 6.19 -3.31
C PHE A 123 2.56 7.06 -3.15
N SER A 124 1.83 6.91 -2.04
CA SER A 124 0.70 7.79 -1.73
C SER A 124 1.16 9.22 -1.43
N CYS A 125 2.26 9.39 -0.69
CA CYS A 125 2.86 10.69 -0.44
C CYS A 125 3.38 11.33 -1.74
N ALA A 126 4.04 10.55 -2.61
CA ALA A 126 4.45 11.02 -3.92
C ALA A 126 3.27 11.46 -4.79
N PHE A 127 2.21 10.64 -4.83
CA PHE A 127 1.00 10.96 -5.57
C PHE A 127 0.32 12.24 -5.05
N LEU A 128 0.24 12.41 -3.71
CA LEU A 128 -0.22 13.65 -3.10
C LEU A 128 0.63 14.85 -3.52
N ALA A 129 1.96 14.72 -3.55
CA ALA A 129 2.85 15.79 -3.98
C ALA A 129 2.62 16.18 -5.46
N VAL A 130 2.43 15.19 -6.34
CA VAL A 130 2.09 15.41 -7.75
C VAL A 130 0.74 16.14 -7.88
N LEU A 131 -0.29 15.69 -7.14
CA LEU A 131 -1.60 16.34 -7.15
C LEU A 131 -1.55 17.78 -6.61
N LEU A 132 -0.75 18.04 -5.57
CA LEU A 132 -0.56 19.39 -5.03
C LEU A 132 0.08 20.32 -6.07
N ALA A 133 1.14 19.85 -6.73
CA ALA A 133 1.80 20.62 -7.77
C ALA A 133 0.86 20.90 -8.95
N PHE A 134 0.11 19.90 -9.41
CA PHE A 134 -0.87 20.07 -10.49
C PHE A 134 -2.05 20.96 -10.09
N LYS A 135 -2.51 20.88 -8.84
CA LYS A 135 -3.53 21.81 -8.33
C LYS A 135 -3.07 23.26 -8.47
N ILE A 136 -1.83 23.55 -8.09
CA ILE A 136 -1.27 24.91 -8.16
C ILE A 136 -1.06 25.33 -9.63
N ALA A 137 -0.46 24.45 -10.44
CA ALA A 137 -0.12 24.75 -11.83
C ALA A 137 -1.34 24.91 -12.76
N PHE A 138 -2.38 24.11 -12.56
CA PHE A 138 -3.58 24.07 -13.43
C PHE A 138 -4.84 24.62 -12.77
N ASN A 139 -4.73 25.20 -11.58
CA ASN A 139 -5.84 25.75 -10.78
C ASN A 139 -7.00 24.76 -10.59
N LEU A 140 -6.68 23.53 -10.19
CA LEU A 140 -7.66 22.44 -10.07
C LEU A 140 -8.53 22.58 -8.80
N PRO A 141 -9.81 22.16 -8.84
CA PRO A 141 -10.69 22.15 -7.68
C PRO A 141 -10.16 21.23 -6.57
N PHE A 142 -10.41 21.62 -5.31
CA PHE A 142 -10.05 20.82 -4.12
C PHE A 142 -10.59 19.39 -4.12
N ARG A 143 -11.68 19.14 -4.86
CA ARG A 143 -12.25 17.80 -5.05
C ARG A 143 -11.21 16.80 -5.57
N ILE A 144 -10.16 17.24 -6.30
CA ILE A 144 -9.09 16.36 -6.82
C ILE A 144 -8.45 15.46 -5.76
N PHE A 145 -8.41 15.90 -4.50
CA PHE A 145 -7.84 15.13 -3.40
C PHE A 145 -8.64 13.88 -3.04
N TRP A 146 -9.88 13.73 -3.53
CA TRP A 146 -10.67 12.51 -3.38
C TRP A 146 -10.05 11.31 -4.11
N MET A 147 -9.12 11.56 -5.04
CA MET A 147 -8.35 10.50 -5.70
C MET A 147 -7.32 9.85 -4.76
N ILE A 148 -6.89 10.52 -3.69
CA ILE A 148 -5.88 10.00 -2.74
C ILE A 148 -6.32 8.70 -2.05
N PRO A 149 -7.49 8.62 -1.39
CA PRO A 149 -7.91 7.38 -0.74
C PRO A 149 -8.11 6.22 -1.74
N VAL A 150 -8.51 6.52 -2.98
CA VAL A 150 -8.62 5.52 -4.05
C VAL A 150 -7.23 5.04 -4.47
N ALA A 151 -6.28 5.95 -4.71
CA ALA A 151 -4.90 5.63 -5.04
C ALA A 151 -4.22 4.81 -3.93
N PHE A 152 -4.39 5.19 -2.67
CA PHE A 152 -3.89 4.45 -1.51
C PHE A 152 -4.43 3.01 -1.49
N SER A 153 -5.72 2.83 -1.79
CA SER A 153 -6.35 1.50 -1.86
C SER A 153 -5.77 0.68 -3.02
N LEU A 154 -5.60 1.27 -4.20
CA LEU A 154 -5.00 0.60 -5.36
C LEU A 154 -3.54 0.20 -5.10
N TYR A 155 -2.74 1.08 -4.50
CA TYR A 155 -1.37 0.77 -4.10
C TYR A 155 -1.33 -0.37 -3.07
N SER A 156 -2.24 -0.36 -2.09
CA SER A 156 -2.35 -1.45 -1.11
C SER A 156 -2.71 -2.79 -1.78
N ALA A 157 -3.63 -2.77 -2.74
CA ALA A 157 -4.01 -3.96 -3.52
C ALA A 157 -2.83 -4.50 -4.35
N ALA A 158 -2.10 -3.60 -5.03
CA ALA A 158 -0.93 -3.93 -5.81
C ALA A 158 0.19 -4.53 -4.94
N ALA A 159 0.47 -3.93 -3.79
CA ALA A 159 1.42 -4.44 -2.81
C ALA A 159 1.07 -5.86 -2.35
N MET A 160 -0.19 -6.12 -2.03
CA MET A 160 -0.68 -7.44 -1.63
C MET A 160 -0.56 -8.48 -2.75
N LEU A 161 -0.90 -8.10 -3.98
CA LEU A 161 -0.73 -8.97 -5.14
C LEU A 161 0.76 -9.33 -5.35
N GLY A 162 1.64 -8.34 -5.20
CA GLY A 162 3.08 -8.50 -5.24
C GLY A 162 3.57 -9.56 -4.24
N LEU A 163 3.15 -9.42 -2.98
CA LEU A 163 3.48 -10.40 -1.93
C LEU A 163 2.97 -11.80 -2.26
N LYS A 164 1.72 -11.95 -2.69
CA LYS A 164 1.13 -13.26 -2.96
C LYS A 164 1.86 -14.01 -4.08
N VAL A 165 2.26 -13.31 -5.13
CA VAL A 165 3.06 -13.91 -6.20
C VAL A 165 4.41 -14.36 -5.63
N MET A 166 5.09 -13.52 -4.86
CA MET A 166 6.39 -13.89 -4.28
C MET A 166 6.30 -15.07 -3.30
N ILE A 167 5.24 -15.18 -2.50
CA ILE A 167 4.99 -16.35 -1.63
C ILE A 167 4.81 -17.61 -2.48
N LYS A 168 4.01 -17.54 -3.56
CA LYS A 168 3.76 -18.67 -4.45
C LYS A 168 5.01 -19.10 -5.21
N GLU A 169 5.87 -18.15 -5.58
CA GLU A 169 7.09 -18.41 -6.36
C GLU A 169 8.36 -18.54 -5.51
N ARG A 170 8.24 -18.62 -4.17
CA ARG A 170 9.37 -18.70 -3.23
C ARG A 170 10.46 -19.69 -3.66
N ASN A 171 10.07 -20.86 -4.16
CA ASN A 171 10.99 -21.93 -4.53
C ASN A 171 11.43 -21.91 -6.01
N ARG A 172 10.87 -20.99 -6.81
CA ARG A 172 11.11 -20.89 -8.27
C ARG A 172 11.94 -19.68 -8.65
N VAL A 173 12.01 -18.68 -7.79
CA VAL A 173 12.79 -17.47 -8.01
C VAL A 173 14.15 -17.64 -7.34
N ASP A 174 15.21 -17.41 -8.12
CA ASP A 174 16.55 -17.30 -7.57
C ASP A 174 16.60 -16.11 -6.60
N LEU A 175 16.70 -16.42 -5.31
CA LEU A 175 16.73 -15.43 -4.24
C LEU A 175 18.00 -14.57 -4.29
N SER A 176 19.07 -15.06 -4.92
CA SER A 176 20.37 -14.38 -5.00
C SER A 176 20.42 -13.29 -6.07
N ASN A 177 19.60 -13.38 -7.12
CA ASN A 177 19.61 -12.41 -8.21
C ASN A 177 18.66 -11.22 -7.93
N PRO A 178 19.16 -10.01 -7.64
CA PRO A 178 18.32 -8.85 -7.34
C PRO A 178 17.45 -8.39 -8.52
N SER A 179 17.86 -8.66 -9.76
CA SER A 179 17.15 -8.19 -10.98
C SER A 179 15.89 -9.00 -11.31
N LYS A 180 15.81 -10.26 -10.83
CA LYS A 180 14.69 -11.17 -11.12
C LYS A 180 13.80 -11.32 -9.89
N VAL A 181 12.81 -10.43 -9.76
CA VAL A 181 11.88 -10.42 -8.62
C VAL A 181 10.65 -11.30 -8.90
N MET A 182 10.13 -11.28 -10.13
CA MET A 182 8.95 -12.04 -10.56
C MET A 182 9.07 -12.50 -12.01
N SER A 183 8.29 -13.52 -12.37
CA SER A 183 8.04 -13.84 -13.77
C SER A 183 7.29 -12.70 -14.50
N THR A 184 7.69 -12.43 -15.75
CA THR A 184 7.03 -11.45 -16.63
C THR A 184 5.53 -11.71 -16.78
N ALA A 185 5.11 -12.98 -16.80
CA ALA A 185 3.69 -13.34 -16.90
C ALA A 185 2.90 -12.89 -15.66
N ASN A 186 3.47 -13.02 -14.47
CA ASN A 186 2.81 -12.59 -13.23
C ASN A 186 2.78 -11.07 -13.12
N ILE A 187 3.83 -10.40 -13.60
CA ILE A 187 3.88 -8.95 -13.73
C ILE A 187 2.68 -8.46 -14.55
N PHE A 188 2.49 -8.99 -15.76
CA PHE A 188 1.35 -8.61 -16.61
C PHE A 188 0.00 -8.98 -16.00
N ALA A 189 -0.11 -10.10 -15.30
CA ALA A 189 -1.33 -10.48 -14.62
C ALA A 189 -1.70 -9.49 -13.50
N ILE A 190 -0.72 -9.07 -12.69
CA ILE A 190 -0.92 -8.06 -11.64
C ILE A 190 -1.31 -6.73 -12.28
N GLU A 191 -0.59 -6.31 -13.31
CA GLU A 191 -0.87 -5.07 -14.02
C GLU A 191 -2.29 -5.06 -14.62
N GLY A 192 -2.70 -6.15 -15.28
CA GLY A 192 -4.06 -6.28 -15.82
C GLY A 192 -5.15 -6.18 -14.75
N ILE A 193 -4.94 -6.80 -13.58
CA ILE A 193 -5.89 -6.71 -12.45
C ILE A 193 -5.95 -5.28 -11.92
N VAL A 194 -4.80 -4.66 -11.66
CA VAL A 194 -4.77 -3.30 -11.09
C VAL A 194 -5.28 -2.27 -12.09
N LEU A 195 -4.99 -2.46 -13.39
CA LEU A 195 -5.55 -1.67 -14.47
C LEU A 195 -7.08 -1.74 -14.44
N ALA A 196 -7.67 -2.94 -14.41
CA ALA A 196 -9.12 -3.09 -14.33
C ALA A 196 -9.71 -2.39 -13.11
N LEU A 197 -9.06 -2.50 -11.94
CA LEU A 197 -9.47 -1.80 -10.71
C LEU A 197 -9.36 -0.28 -10.85
N ALA A 198 -8.30 0.22 -11.48
CA ALA A 198 -8.10 1.66 -11.73
C ALA A 198 -9.15 2.20 -12.72
N PHE A 199 -9.46 1.46 -13.79
CA PHE A 199 -10.54 1.78 -14.72
C PHE A 199 -11.90 1.81 -14.02
N ALA A 200 -12.16 0.89 -13.09
CA ALA A 200 -13.43 0.84 -12.35
C ALA A 200 -13.56 1.90 -11.24
N SER A 201 -12.47 2.58 -10.85
CA SER A 201 -12.46 3.51 -9.73
C SER A 201 -12.01 4.92 -10.09
N ILE A 202 -10.79 5.08 -10.61
CA ILE A 202 -10.20 6.40 -10.88
C ILE A 202 -10.88 7.09 -12.06
N LEU A 203 -11.17 6.35 -13.15
CA LEU A 203 -11.79 6.95 -14.33
C LEU A 203 -13.21 7.47 -14.06
N PRO A 204 -14.16 6.69 -13.49
CA PRO A 204 -15.48 7.20 -13.16
C PRO A 204 -15.43 8.42 -12.25
N LEU A 205 -14.52 8.41 -11.26
CA LEU A 205 -14.32 9.53 -10.36
C LEU A 205 -13.79 10.78 -11.09
N GLN A 206 -12.83 10.62 -12.00
CA GLN A 206 -12.33 11.70 -12.84
C GLN A 206 -13.42 12.30 -13.72
N TYR A 207 -14.16 11.45 -14.45
CA TYR A 207 -15.24 11.91 -15.31
C TYR A 207 -16.32 12.63 -14.50
N TYR A 208 -16.69 12.11 -13.33
CA TYR A 208 -17.65 12.77 -12.44
C TYR A 208 -17.20 14.17 -12.01
N MET A 209 -15.90 14.36 -11.75
CA MET A 209 -15.35 15.60 -11.20
C MET A 209 -15.02 16.67 -12.26
N PHE A 210 -14.64 16.26 -13.46
CA PHE A 210 -14.08 17.15 -14.47
C PHE A 210 -14.80 17.09 -15.83
N SER A 211 -15.62 16.07 -16.07
CA SER A 211 -16.28 15.85 -17.37
C SER A 211 -17.63 15.16 -17.18
N ARG A 212 -18.49 15.75 -16.33
CA ARG A 212 -19.80 15.18 -15.96
C ARG A 212 -20.69 14.94 -17.18
N GLU A 213 -20.63 15.82 -18.19
CA GLU A 213 -21.37 15.66 -19.44
C GLU A 213 -20.95 14.40 -20.21
N SER A 214 -19.65 14.10 -20.28
CA SER A 214 -19.16 12.86 -20.89
C SER A 214 -19.64 11.63 -20.12
N LEU A 215 -19.69 11.70 -18.79
CA LEU A 215 -20.26 10.63 -17.96
C LEU A 215 -21.76 10.46 -18.18
N LEU A 216 -22.49 11.56 -18.30
CA LEU A 216 -23.92 11.55 -18.61
C LEU A 216 -24.19 10.95 -19.99
N ASN A 217 -23.39 11.29 -21.00
CA ASN A 217 -23.50 10.72 -22.34
C ASN A 217 -23.24 9.20 -22.35
N PHE A 218 -22.35 8.72 -21.48
CA PHE A 218 -22.08 7.30 -21.31
C PHE A 218 -23.22 6.56 -20.59
N VAL A 219 -23.68 7.11 -19.46
CA VAL A 219 -24.69 6.47 -18.59
C VAL A 219 -26.12 6.67 -19.11
N LYS A 220 -26.36 7.72 -19.91
CA LYS A 220 -27.64 8.15 -20.50
C LYS A 220 -28.77 8.51 -19.52
N ILE A 221 -28.62 8.17 -18.24
CA ILE A 221 -29.62 8.40 -17.19
C ILE A 221 -28.99 9.29 -16.11
N GLU A 222 -29.53 10.49 -15.91
CA GLU A 222 -28.94 11.46 -14.98
C GLU A 222 -28.90 10.96 -13.53
N ALA A 223 -29.94 10.24 -13.08
CA ALA A 223 -30.01 9.66 -11.74
C ALA A 223 -28.90 8.62 -11.45
N LEU A 224 -28.35 7.98 -12.49
CA LEU A 224 -27.28 6.98 -12.36
C LEU A 224 -25.88 7.62 -12.37
N VAL A 225 -25.73 8.87 -12.80
CA VAL A 225 -24.42 9.54 -12.87
C VAL A 225 -23.67 9.58 -11.53
N PRO A 226 -24.30 9.92 -10.39
CA PRO A 226 -23.63 9.87 -9.09
C PRO A 226 -23.29 8.44 -8.65
N ILE A 227 -24.14 7.46 -9.00
CA ILE A 227 -23.94 6.05 -8.66
C ILE A 227 -22.71 5.50 -9.40
N VAL A 228 -22.55 5.82 -10.69
CA VAL A 228 -21.37 5.41 -11.45
C VAL A 228 -20.14 6.23 -11.05
N GLY A 229 -20.29 7.55 -10.91
CA GLY A 229 -19.20 8.47 -10.65
C GLY A 229 -18.57 8.37 -9.25
N ILE A 230 -19.36 8.04 -8.23
CA ILE A 230 -18.91 7.91 -6.84
C ILE A 230 -19.14 6.49 -6.32
N GLY A 231 -20.29 5.89 -6.60
CA GLY A 231 -20.65 4.55 -6.11
C GLY A 231 -19.75 3.43 -6.63
N ALA A 232 -19.34 3.47 -7.90
CA ALA A 232 -18.38 2.48 -8.42
C ALA A 232 -16.99 2.59 -7.76
N PRO A 233 -16.35 3.79 -7.67
CA PRO A 233 -15.10 3.94 -6.93
C PRO A 233 -15.18 3.49 -5.47
N THR A 234 -16.27 3.80 -4.75
CA THR A 234 -16.44 3.38 -3.35
C THR A 234 -16.62 1.88 -3.24
N ALA A 235 -17.39 1.24 -4.13
CA ALA A 235 -17.54 -0.21 -4.17
C ALA A 235 -16.19 -0.92 -4.43
N VAL A 236 -15.36 -0.38 -5.32
CA VAL A 236 -14.01 -0.90 -5.59
C VAL A 236 -13.13 -0.79 -4.34
N VAL A 237 -13.13 0.36 -3.66
CA VAL A 237 -12.37 0.54 -2.40
C VAL A 237 -12.82 -0.47 -1.34
N ILE A 238 -14.13 -0.67 -1.16
CA ILE A 238 -14.66 -1.67 -0.23
C ILE A 238 -14.21 -3.08 -0.62
N ALA A 239 -14.29 -3.44 -1.90
CA ALA A 239 -13.84 -4.74 -2.40
C ALA A 239 -12.34 -4.96 -2.15
N ILE A 240 -11.51 -3.93 -2.33
CA ILE A 240 -10.08 -3.96 -2.02
C ILE A 240 -9.86 -4.15 -0.52
N ILE A 241 -10.58 -3.44 0.35
CA ILE A 241 -10.46 -3.61 1.81
C ILE A 241 -10.80 -5.05 2.21
N ILE A 242 -11.91 -5.59 1.70
CA ILE A 242 -12.32 -6.98 1.95
C ILE A 242 -11.24 -7.95 1.45
N TYR A 243 -10.69 -7.70 0.25
CA TYR A 243 -9.59 -8.49 -0.31
C TYR A 243 -8.36 -8.46 0.61
N LEU A 244 -7.92 -7.28 1.08
CA LEU A 244 -6.76 -7.14 1.96
C LEU A 244 -6.98 -7.90 3.27
N VAL A 245 -8.10 -7.68 3.96
CA VAL A 245 -8.40 -8.33 5.24
C VAL A 245 -8.41 -9.86 5.09
N ARG A 246 -9.04 -10.39 4.04
CA ARG A 246 -9.10 -11.84 3.78
C ARG A 246 -7.72 -12.42 3.52
N ASN A 247 -6.87 -11.75 2.75
CA ASN A 247 -5.57 -12.29 2.39
C ASN A 247 -4.54 -12.15 3.51
N ILE A 248 -4.55 -11.05 4.28
CA ILE A 248 -3.70 -10.92 5.48
C ILE A 248 -4.00 -12.05 6.47
N LYS A 249 -5.29 -12.35 6.71
CA LYS A 249 -5.70 -13.48 7.58
C LYS A 249 -5.21 -14.82 7.05
N LYS A 250 -5.33 -15.08 5.73
CA LYS A 250 -4.87 -16.33 5.14
C LYS A 250 -3.36 -16.53 5.28
N ILE A 251 -2.56 -15.49 5.02
CA ILE A 251 -1.11 -15.59 5.14
C ILE A 251 -0.70 -15.77 6.61
N ALA A 252 -1.38 -15.10 7.55
CA ALA A 252 -1.12 -15.29 8.98
C ALA A 252 -1.44 -16.72 9.48
N LEU A 253 -2.40 -17.42 8.86
CA LEU A 253 -2.78 -18.80 9.21
C LEU A 253 -1.90 -19.87 8.54
N GLN A 254 -1.22 -19.56 7.44
CA GLN A 254 -0.35 -20.52 6.74
C GLN A 254 0.97 -20.78 7.48
N ASP A 255 1.43 -19.87 8.34
CA ASP A 255 2.65 -20.05 9.15
C ASP A 255 2.43 -20.94 10.38
N THR A 256 1.18 -21.17 10.81
CA THR A 256 0.87 -22.07 11.94
C THR A 256 0.79 -23.55 11.56
N SER A 257 1.00 -23.90 10.28
CA SER A 257 0.93 -25.28 9.78
C SER A 257 2.26 -25.81 9.25
N ILE A 258 3.36 -25.14 9.56
CA ILE A 258 4.72 -25.63 9.31
C ILE A 258 5.28 -26.09 10.65
N ASP A 259 4.66 -27.12 11.21
CA ASP A 259 5.19 -27.98 12.28
C ASP A 259 5.15 -29.42 11.75
#